data_AF-A0A674DCZ5-F1
#
_entry.id   AF-A0A674DCZ5-F1
#
_cell.length_a   1.000
_cell.length_b   1.000
_cell.length_c   1.000
_cell.angle_alpha   90.00
_cell.angle_beta   90.00
_cell.angle_gamma   90.00
#
_symmetry.space_group_name_H-M   'P 1'
#
loop_
_entity.id
_entity.type
_entity.pdbx_description
1 polymer ?
#
loop_
_entity_poly.entity_id
_entity_poly.type
_entity_poly.pdbx_seq_one_letter_code
_entity_poly.pdbx_strand_id
1 'polypeptide(L)'
;MPILLFLIDTSASMNQRTYLGTTYLDIAKGAVEIFMKLRARDPASRGDRYMLVTFDDPPYGVKAGWKENHATFMSELKNLQASGLTTLGHALRAAFDLLNLNRLVSGIDNYGQGRNPFFLEPSVIITITDGNKLTHTSGVPDELHLPLTSPLPGSELTKEPFRWDQRLFALVLRLPGAATPDSEQLGSVPNDESAITQMCEVTGGRSYCVRTQRMLNQCLDSLVQKVLSGVVINFEKTGPDPPLVGEDGMVDPSRPVLSFSPQPWHSCHKLIYVRPNPKTGVPVGHWPIPESFWPDQNSPALPPRSAHPMVRFTCVDCEPMVIDKLPFDKYELEPSPLTQYILERKSPHMCWQVFVNSSGKHSDLAQPFGYLKASTTLSCVNLFVMPYNYPVVLPLLDDLFKVHKLKPNLKWRQAFEIYLKTMPPYFLLVMYYLVYIYSFQSL
;
A
#
# COMPACT_ATOMS: atom_id res chain seq x y z
N MET A 1 -3.12 -14.70 0.26
CA MET A 1 -2.30 -15.21 -0.86
C MET A 1 -2.20 -14.11 -1.90
N PRO A 2 -1.04 -13.83 -2.50
CA PRO A 2 -0.92 -12.79 -3.51
C PRO A 2 -1.63 -13.11 -4.83
N ILE A 3 -2.21 -12.08 -5.45
CA ILE A 3 -2.71 -12.12 -6.82
C ILE A 3 -1.70 -11.40 -7.71
N LEU A 4 -1.24 -12.06 -8.77
CA LEU A 4 -0.35 -11.48 -9.77
C LEU A 4 -1.12 -11.37 -11.08
N LEU A 5 -1.41 -10.15 -11.48
CA LEU A 5 -2.13 -9.85 -12.71
C LEU A 5 -1.14 -9.34 -13.76
N PHE A 6 -0.98 -10.10 -14.83
CA PHE A 6 -0.21 -9.66 -15.99
C PHE A 6 -1.13 -8.90 -16.93
N LEU A 7 -0.83 -7.62 -17.14
CA LEU A 7 -1.49 -6.77 -18.11
C LEU A 7 -0.58 -6.65 -19.33
N ILE A 8 -0.89 -7.39 -20.39
CA ILE A 8 -0.03 -7.45 -21.58
C ILE A 8 -0.64 -6.56 -22.66
N ASP A 9 0.15 -5.59 -23.10
CA ASP A 9 -0.18 -4.81 -24.29
C ASP A 9 -0.20 -5.74 -25.51
N THR A 10 -1.39 -5.85 -26.10
CA THR A 10 -1.63 -6.61 -27.33
C THR A 10 -1.87 -5.69 -28.51
N SER A 11 -1.54 -4.40 -28.43
CA SER A 11 -1.74 -3.47 -29.54
C SER A 11 -0.83 -3.77 -30.74
N ALA A 12 -1.20 -3.27 -31.91
CA ALA A 12 -0.48 -3.55 -33.15
C ALA A 12 1.01 -3.13 -33.13
N SER A 13 1.37 -2.11 -32.33
CA SER A 13 2.76 -1.63 -32.19
C SER A 13 3.69 -2.65 -31.54
N MET A 14 3.15 -3.60 -30.77
CA MET A 14 3.90 -4.71 -30.18
C MET A 14 4.44 -5.73 -31.21
N ASN A 15 4.08 -5.60 -32.49
CA ASN A 15 4.66 -6.39 -33.59
C ASN A 15 6.06 -5.93 -34.02
N GLN A 16 6.55 -4.80 -33.52
CA GLN A 16 7.89 -4.33 -33.87
C GLN A 16 8.97 -5.34 -33.46
N ARG A 17 9.96 -5.52 -34.34
CA ARG A 17 11.06 -6.49 -34.13
C ARG A 17 12.25 -5.84 -33.47
N THR A 18 12.89 -6.61 -32.61
CA THR A 18 14.12 -6.22 -31.91
C THR A 18 15.35 -6.75 -32.62
N TYR A 19 16.53 -6.32 -32.16
CA TYR A 19 17.82 -6.87 -32.59
C TYR A 19 17.93 -8.40 -32.37
N LEU A 20 17.08 -9.00 -31.53
CA LEU A 20 17.01 -10.45 -31.30
C LEU A 20 16.19 -11.20 -32.37
N GLY A 21 15.54 -10.49 -33.29
CA GLY A 21 14.68 -11.06 -34.33
C GLY A 21 13.26 -11.39 -33.86
N THR A 22 12.96 -11.28 -32.57
CA THR A 22 11.64 -11.49 -31.96
C THR A 22 10.85 -10.18 -31.87
N THR A 23 9.52 -10.30 -31.80
CA THR A 23 8.64 -9.14 -31.56
C THR A 23 8.64 -8.74 -30.09
N TYR A 24 8.15 -7.54 -29.77
CA TYR A 24 7.93 -7.13 -28.39
C TYR A 24 6.93 -8.02 -27.66
N LEU A 25 5.86 -8.48 -28.33
CA LEU A 25 4.91 -9.41 -27.73
C LEU A 25 5.58 -10.75 -27.37
N ASP A 26 6.48 -11.27 -28.22
CA ASP A 26 7.24 -12.49 -27.91
C ASP A 26 8.13 -12.30 -26.67
N ILE A 27 8.78 -11.14 -26.56
CA ILE A 27 9.59 -10.78 -25.39
C ILE A 27 8.71 -10.68 -24.14
N ALA A 28 7.52 -10.07 -24.24
CA ALA A 28 6.56 -9.96 -23.14
C ALA A 28 6.11 -11.34 -22.64
N LYS A 29 5.72 -12.24 -23.55
CA LYS A 29 5.38 -13.64 -23.21
C LYS A 29 6.54 -14.34 -22.50
N GLY A 30 7.74 -14.23 -23.05
CA GLY A 30 8.96 -14.80 -22.46
C GLY A 30 9.26 -14.22 -21.07
N ALA A 31 9.05 -12.92 -20.86
CA ALA A 31 9.23 -12.26 -19.57
C ALA A 31 8.27 -12.81 -18.50
N VAL A 32 7.01 -13.05 -18.87
CA VAL A 32 6.02 -13.68 -17.97
C VAL A 32 6.46 -15.10 -17.58
N GLU A 33 6.90 -15.91 -18.55
CA GLU A 33 7.40 -17.26 -18.25
C GLU A 33 8.63 -17.25 -17.34
N ILE A 34 9.59 -16.36 -17.58
CA ILE A 34 10.78 -16.20 -16.75
C ILE A 34 10.37 -15.75 -15.34
N PHE A 35 9.48 -14.77 -15.23
CA PHE A 35 8.97 -14.30 -13.94
C PHE A 35 8.36 -15.45 -13.14
N MET A 36 7.47 -16.24 -13.73
CA MET A 36 6.83 -17.37 -13.06
C MET A 36 7.85 -18.41 -12.59
N LYS A 37 8.89 -18.69 -13.40
CA LYS A 37 9.99 -19.59 -13.02
C LYS A 37 10.81 -19.03 -11.86
N LEU A 38 11.09 -17.73 -11.84
CA LEU A 38 11.79 -17.07 -10.74
C LEU A 38 10.95 -17.09 -9.46
N ARG A 39 9.65 -16.77 -9.56
CA ARG A 39 8.71 -16.77 -8.43
C ARG A 39 8.49 -18.16 -7.84
N ALA A 40 8.47 -19.20 -8.67
CA ALA A 40 8.34 -20.60 -8.22
C ALA A 40 9.52 -21.08 -7.34
N ARG A 41 10.65 -20.36 -7.31
CA ARG A 41 11.76 -20.65 -6.39
C ARG A 41 11.42 -20.32 -4.93
N ASP A 42 10.49 -19.40 -4.71
CA ASP A 42 10.00 -19.04 -3.37
C ASP A 42 8.89 -20.01 -2.95
N PRO A 43 9.03 -20.76 -1.82
CA PRO A 43 7.98 -21.64 -1.31
C PRO A 43 6.65 -20.94 -1.05
N ALA A 44 6.65 -19.62 -0.78
CA ALA A 44 5.44 -18.83 -0.56
C ALA A 44 4.57 -18.72 -1.83
N SER A 45 5.11 -19.00 -3.01
CA SER A 45 4.41 -18.89 -4.30
C SER A 45 3.33 -19.94 -4.55
N ARG A 46 3.26 -21.00 -3.74
CA ARG A 46 2.29 -22.10 -3.93
C ARG A 46 0.82 -21.67 -3.88
N GLY A 47 0.54 -20.57 -3.18
CA GLY A 47 -0.81 -20.00 -3.09
C GLY A 47 -1.07 -18.88 -4.09
N ASP A 48 -0.07 -18.47 -4.88
CA ASP A 48 -0.20 -17.34 -5.79
C ASP A 48 -1.26 -17.61 -6.86
N ARG A 49 -2.05 -16.60 -7.18
CA ARG A 49 -3.02 -16.63 -8.27
C ARG A 49 -2.53 -15.78 -9.42
N TYR A 50 -2.52 -16.35 -10.63
CA TYR A 50 -2.11 -15.64 -11.85
C TYR A 50 -3.32 -15.27 -12.69
N MET A 51 -3.41 -14.01 -13.08
CA MET A 51 -4.45 -13.48 -13.96
C MET A 51 -3.82 -12.85 -15.20
N LEU A 52 -4.52 -12.88 -16.32
CA LEU A 52 -4.07 -12.33 -17.60
C LEU A 52 -5.14 -11.39 -18.17
N VAL A 53 -4.75 -10.15 -18.40
CA VAL A 53 -5.57 -9.11 -19.03
C VAL A 53 -4.82 -8.53 -20.23
N THR A 54 -5.54 -8.20 -21.30
CA THR A 54 -5.04 -7.62 -22.55
C THR A 54 -5.70 -6.28 -22.83
N PHE A 55 -5.31 -5.62 -23.92
CA PHE A 55 -5.89 -4.33 -24.36
C PHE A 55 -7.14 -4.51 -25.25
N ASP A 56 -7.68 -5.73 -25.32
CA ASP A 56 -8.91 -5.98 -26.07
C ASP A 56 -10.11 -5.35 -25.36
N ASP A 57 -11.11 -4.95 -26.16
CA ASP A 57 -12.33 -4.35 -25.62
C ASP A 57 -13.11 -5.33 -24.71
N PRO A 58 -13.79 -4.84 -23.66
CA PRO A 58 -14.69 -5.65 -22.86
C PRO A 58 -15.76 -6.35 -23.71
N PRO A 59 -16.10 -7.62 -23.43
CA PRO A 59 -15.64 -8.46 -22.32
C PRO A 59 -14.34 -9.25 -22.60
N TYR A 60 -13.72 -9.10 -23.77
CA TYR A 60 -12.65 -9.99 -24.24
C TYR A 60 -11.27 -9.68 -23.66
N GLY A 61 -11.09 -8.54 -22.98
CA GLY A 61 -9.82 -8.16 -22.37
C GLY A 61 -9.36 -9.08 -21.24
N VAL A 62 -10.26 -9.76 -20.52
CA VAL A 62 -9.87 -10.73 -19.47
C VAL A 62 -9.72 -12.11 -20.08
N LYS A 63 -8.48 -12.61 -20.15
CA LYS A 63 -8.17 -13.94 -20.70
C LYS A 63 -8.14 -15.03 -19.61
N ALA A 64 -7.66 -14.68 -18.43
CA ALA A 64 -7.68 -15.56 -17.26
C ALA A 64 -7.91 -14.74 -15.98
N GLY A 65 -8.94 -15.08 -15.19
CA GLY A 65 -9.38 -14.35 -14.01
C GLY A 65 -9.56 -15.24 -12.79
N TRP A 66 -10.73 -15.17 -12.15
CA TRP A 66 -10.98 -15.81 -10.84
C TRP A 66 -11.25 -17.32 -10.90
N LYS A 67 -11.67 -17.86 -12.05
CA LYS A 67 -12.11 -19.25 -12.18
C LYS A 67 -11.07 -20.13 -12.86
N GLU A 68 -10.08 -19.51 -13.48
CA GLU A 68 -9.14 -20.13 -14.39
C GLU A 68 -7.93 -20.68 -13.63
N ASN A 69 -7.41 -21.80 -14.11
CA ASN A 69 -6.23 -22.45 -13.54
C ASN A 69 -4.95 -22.07 -14.29
N HIS A 70 -3.80 -22.49 -13.76
CA HIS A 70 -2.50 -22.22 -14.38
C HIS A 70 -2.38 -22.72 -15.83
N ALA A 71 -2.98 -23.87 -16.17
CA ALA A 71 -2.94 -24.41 -17.53
C ALA A 71 -3.68 -23.51 -18.53
N THR A 72 -4.86 -23.00 -18.12
CA THR A 72 -5.66 -22.07 -18.93
C THR A 72 -4.91 -20.76 -19.13
N PHE A 73 -4.34 -20.20 -18.06
CA PHE A 73 -3.47 -19.01 -18.13
C PHE A 73 -2.33 -19.18 -19.15
N MET A 74 -1.60 -20.30 -19.07
CA MET A 74 -0.48 -20.56 -19.98
C MET A 74 -0.92 -20.78 -21.43
N SER A 75 -2.09 -21.37 -21.64
CA SER A 75 -2.68 -21.53 -22.97
C SER A 75 -3.02 -20.17 -23.59
N GLU A 76 -3.73 -19.33 -22.84
CA GLU A 76 -4.10 -17.97 -23.29
C GLU A 76 -2.87 -17.10 -23.55
N LEU A 77 -1.87 -17.13 -22.66
CA LEU A 77 -0.62 -16.39 -22.82
C LEU A 77 0.09 -16.75 -24.13
N LYS A 78 0.15 -18.04 -24.47
CA LYS A 78 0.80 -18.51 -25.71
C LYS A 78 0.04 -18.01 -26.95
N ASN A 79 -1.28 -18.00 -26.90
CA ASN A 79 -2.15 -17.68 -28.03
C ASN A 79 -2.35 -16.18 -28.26
N LEU A 80 -1.88 -15.28 -27.37
CA LEU A 80 -2.01 -13.84 -27.56
C LEU A 80 -1.49 -13.38 -28.93
N GLN A 81 -2.20 -12.46 -29.56
CA GLN A 81 -1.83 -11.84 -30.82
C GLN A 81 -1.72 -10.32 -30.62
N ALA A 82 -0.75 -9.69 -31.27
CA ALA A 82 -0.59 -8.25 -31.25
C ALA A 82 -1.48 -7.63 -32.35
N SER A 83 -2.68 -7.22 -31.97
CA SER A 83 -3.68 -6.58 -32.83
C SER A 83 -4.46 -5.53 -32.05
N GLY A 84 -4.86 -4.45 -32.72
CA GLY A 84 -5.72 -3.43 -32.13
C GLY A 84 -4.95 -2.21 -31.62
N LEU A 85 -5.64 -1.43 -30.79
CA LEU A 85 -5.21 -0.11 -30.33
C LEU A 85 -4.60 -0.18 -28.92
N THR A 86 -3.87 0.86 -28.56
CA THR A 86 -3.16 1.01 -27.28
C THR A 86 -4.09 1.65 -26.26
N THR A 87 -5.08 0.90 -25.79
CA THR A 87 -6.17 1.34 -24.89
C THR A 87 -5.83 1.19 -23.41
N LEU A 88 -4.61 1.59 -23.01
CA LEU A 88 -4.06 1.35 -21.67
C LEU A 88 -5.00 1.76 -20.53
N GLY A 89 -5.67 2.91 -20.63
CA GLY A 89 -6.59 3.39 -19.59
C GLY A 89 -7.79 2.48 -19.35
N HIS A 90 -8.39 1.95 -20.42
CA HIS A 90 -9.50 0.99 -20.33
C HIS A 90 -9.02 -0.37 -19.79
N ALA A 91 -7.85 -0.83 -20.24
CA ALA A 91 -7.30 -2.12 -19.83
C ALA A 91 -6.89 -2.12 -18.35
N LEU A 92 -6.23 -1.04 -17.87
CA LEU A 92 -5.94 -0.84 -16.45
C LEU A 92 -7.22 -0.79 -15.62
N ARG A 93 -8.24 -0.08 -16.12
CA ARG A 93 -9.53 0.00 -15.45
C ARG A 93 -10.18 -1.39 -15.30
N ALA A 94 -10.21 -2.17 -16.36
CA ALA A 94 -10.71 -3.54 -16.34
C ALA A 94 -9.92 -4.44 -15.37
N ALA A 95 -8.59 -4.28 -15.31
CA ALA A 95 -7.75 -5.00 -14.36
C ALA A 95 -8.09 -4.65 -12.89
N PHE A 96 -8.28 -3.36 -12.58
CA PHE A 96 -8.69 -2.94 -11.24
C PHE A 96 -10.10 -3.42 -10.88
N ASP A 97 -11.06 -3.29 -11.80
CA ASP A 97 -12.42 -3.77 -11.57
C ASP A 97 -12.41 -5.31 -11.34
N LEU A 98 -11.63 -6.08 -12.12
CA LEU A 98 -11.44 -7.52 -11.93
C LEU A 98 -10.91 -7.86 -10.52
N LEU A 99 -9.90 -7.14 -10.04
CA LEU A 99 -9.34 -7.33 -8.70
C LEU A 99 -10.31 -6.92 -7.58
N ASN A 100 -11.19 -5.96 -7.85
CA ASN A 100 -12.13 -5.44 -6.85
C ASN A 100 -13.43 -6.24 -6.74
N LEU A 101 -13.71 -7.17 -7.66
CA LEU A 101 -14.98 -7.92 -7.76
C LEU A 101 -15.46 -8.53 -6.43
N ASN A 102 -14.56 -9.16 -5.68
CA ASN A 102 -14.94 -9.97 -4.51
C ASN A 102 -14.71 -9.27 -3.17
N ARG A 103 -14.14 -8.06 -3.16
CA ARG A 103 -13.63 -7.40 -1.94
C ARG A 103 -14.71 -6.99 -0.94
N LEU A 104 -15.86 -6.55 -1.45
CA LEU A 104 -17.02 -6.23 -0.61
C LEU A 104 -17.64 -7.50 -0.01
N VAL A 105 -17.78 -8.56 -0.82
CA VAL A 105 -18.37 -9.83 -0.39
C VAL A 105 -17.47 -10.56 0.62
N SER A 106 -16.15 -10.48 0.44
CA SER A 106 -15.18 -11.05 1.38
C SER A 106 -15.00 -10.23 2.66
N GLY A 107 -15.59 -9.03 2.72
CA GLY A 107 -15.49 -8.14 3.88
C GLY A 107 -14.12 -7.46 4.06
N ILE A 108 -13.25 -7.51 3.04
CA ILE A 108 -11.96 -6.81 3.07
C ILE A 108 -12.16 -5.30 3.10
N ASP A 109 -13.02 -4.81 2.20
CA ASP A 109 -13.39 -3.40 2.15
C ASP A 109 -14.59 -3.13 3.07
N ASN A 110 -14.31 -2.94 4.36
CA ASN A 110 -15.29 -2.77 5.44
C ASN A 110 -15.60 -1.28 5.75
N TYR A 111 -16.19 -0.56 4.79
CA TYR A 111 -16.49 0.87 4.89
C TYR A 111 -17.25 1.26 6.18
N GLY A 112 -16.77 2.30 6.87
CA GLY A 112 -17.35 2.79 8.12
C GLY A 112 -16.94 2.03 9.39
N GLN A 113 -16.09 1.00 9.27
CA GLN A 113 -15.61 0.19 10.40
C GLN A 113 -14.10 0.34 10.66
N GLY A 114 -13.52 1.46 10.22
CA GLY A 114 -12.06 1.64 10.18
C GLY A 114 -11.40 0.78 9.09
N ARG A 115 -10.10 0.96 8.90
CA ARG A 115 -9.31 0.24 7.88
C ARG A 115 -8.38 -0.74 8.56
N ASN A 116 -8.60 -2.04 8.36
CA ASN A 116 -7.82 -3.10 9.00
C ASN A 116 -6.62 -3.51 8.12
N PRO A 117 -5.36 -3.20 8.49
CA PRO A 117 -4.21 -3.57 7.66
C PRO A 117 -4.02 -5.09 7.51
N PHE A 118 -4.67 -5.89 8.35
CA PHE A 118 -4.60 -7.35 8.33
C PHE A 118 -5.70 -8.01 7.47
N PHE A 119 -6.66 -7.25 6.95
CA PHE A 119 -7.60 -7.72 5.92
C PHE A 119 -7.03 -7.38 4.55
N LEU A 120 -6.42 -8.37 3.90
CA LEU A 120 -5.63 -8.16 2.68
C LEU A 120 -5.93 -9.17 1.60
N GLU A 121 -5.91 -8.65 0.37
CA GLU A 121 -5.81 -9.43 -0.86
C GLU A 121 -4.71 -8.80 -1.73
N PRO A 122 -3.44 -8.99 -1.33
CA PRO A 122 -2.32 -8.28 -1.92
C PRO A 122 -2.23 -8.60 -3.40
N SER A 123 -2.20 -7.56 -4.22
CA SER A 123 -2.26 -7.68 -5.67
C SER A 123 -1.15 -6.89 -6.36
N VAL A 124 -0.46 -7.53 -7.29
CA VAL A 124 0.61 -6.91 -8.09
C VAL A 124 0.21 -6.98 -9.54
N ILE A 125 0.06 -5.81 -10.16
CA ILE A 125 -0.18 -5.68 -11.59
C ILE A 125 1.18 -5.47 -12.27
N ILE A 126 1.51 -6.32 -13.23
CA ILE A 126 2.72 -6.21 -14.04
C ILE A 126 2.27 -5.89 -15.46
N THR A 127 2.39 -4.62 -15.83
CA THR A 127 2.06 -4.16 -17.17
C THR A 127 3.27 -4.28 -18.07
N ILE A 128 3.14 -4.91 -19.24
CA ILE A 128 4.21 -4.99 -20.23
C ILE A 128 3.71 -4.30 -21.50
N THR A 129 4.39 -3.24 -21.91
CA THR A 129 4.00 -2.38 -23.04
C THR A 129 5.24 -1.83 -23.74
N ASP A 130 5.07 -1.32 -24.96
CA ASP A 130 6.11 -0.59 -25.68
C ASP A 130 6.28 0.87 -25.18
N GLY A 131 5.30 1.37 -24.40
CA GLY A 131 5.28 2.75 -23.89
C GLY A 131 5.25 3.80 -24.99
N ASN A 132 4.80 3.44 -26.19
CA ASN A 132 4.58 4.39 -27.27
C ASN A 132 3.31 5.21 -27.03
N LYS A 133 2.93 6.05 -28.00
CA LYS A 133 1.75 6.91 -27.85
C LYS A 133 0.49 6.07 -27.67
N LEU A 134 -0.36 6.50 -26.75
CA LEU A 134 -1.68 5.90 -26.53
C LEU A 134 -2.55 6.11 -27.76
N THR A 135 -3.32 5.11 -28.17
CA THR A 135 -4.17 5.19 -29.36
C THR A 135 -5.60 4.79 -29.02
N HIS A 136 -6.55 5.63 -29.43
CA HIS A 136 -7.99 5.41 -29.33
C HIS A 136 -8.63 5.55 -30.72
N THR A 137 -9.87 5.09 -30.85
CA THR A 137 -10.64 5.23 -32.10
C THR A 137 -10.80 6.69 -32.54
N SER A 138 -10.77 7.63 -31.59
CA SER A 138 -10.91 9.08 -31.83
C SER A 138 -9.58 9.82 -32.02
N GLY A 139 -8.42 9.18 -31.83
CA GLY A 139 -7.11 9.82 -31.97
C GLY A 139 -6.05 9.32 -30.99
N VAL A 140 -5.02 10.14 -30.81
CA VAL A 140 -3.82 9.83 -30.01
C VAL A 140 -3.78 10.79 -28.82
N PRO A 141 -4.26 10.39 -27.62
CA PRO A 141 -4.18 11.24 -26.44
C PRO A 141 -2.74 11.31 -25.89
N ASP A 142 -2.39 12.49 -25.36
CA ASP A 142 -1.10 12.73 -24.71
C ASP A 142 -1.11 12.30 -23.23
N GLU A 143 -2.28 12.28 -22.58
CA GLU A 143 -2.44 11.93 -21.17
C GLU A 143 -3.19 10.60 -20.97
N LEU A 144 -2.76 9.84 -19.95
CA LEU A 144 -3.43 8.62 -19.52
C LEU A 144 -4.56 8.96 -18.55
N HIS A 145 -5.80 8.93 -19.06
CA HIS A 145 -6.98 8.99 -18.21
C HIS A 145 -7.62 7.62 -18.07
N LEU A 146 -7.93 7.22 -16.83
CA LEU A 146 -8.76 6.05 -16.57
C LEU A 146 -10.23 6.50 -16.60
N PRO A 147 -11.13 5.74 -17.27
CA PRO A 147 -12.56 5.98 -17.15
C PRO A 147 -12.95 5.95 -15.68
N LEU A 148 -13.65 6.98 -15.17
CA LEU A 148 -13.97 7.09 -13.75
C LEU A 148 -15.22 6.29 -13.33
N THR A 149 -16.10 5.96 -14.28
CA THR A 149 -17.33 5.20 -14.01
C THR A 149 -17.05 3.69 -13.89
N SER A 150 -17.27 3.10 -12.71
CA SER A 150 -17.38 1.64 -12.57
C SER A 150 -18.82 1.20 -12.71
N PRO A 151 -19.09 0.02 -13.30
CA PRO A 151 -20.35 -0.67 -13.11
C PRO A 151 -20.43 -1.41 -11.75
N LEU A 152 -19.33 -1.50 -10.99
CA LEU A 152 -19.31 -2.28 -9.74
C LEU A 152 -20.07 -1.58 -8.61
N PRO A 153 -21.00 -2.29 -7.93
CA PRO A 153 -21.66 -1.78 -6.73
C PRO A 153 -20.64 -1.39 -5.65
N GLY A 154 -20.83 -0.24 -5.00
CA GLY A 154 -19.96 0.25 -3.94
C GLY A 154 -18.64 0.85 -4.44
N SER A 155 -18.42 0.94 -5.75
CA SER A 155 -17.26 1.61 -6.32
C SER A 155 -17.20 3.09 -5.97
N GLU A 156 -18.36 3.71 -5.74
CA GLU A 156 -18.51 5.09 -5.28
C GLU A 156 -17.96 5.34 -3.88
N LEU A 157 -17.70 4.29 -3.08
CA LEU A 157 -17.16 4.39 -1.73
C LEU A 157 -15.63 4.54 -1.71
N THR A 158 -14.96 4.45 -2.85
CA THR A 158 -13.54 4.81 -3.00
C THR A 158 -13.35 5.76 -4.18
N LYS A 159 -12.57 6.82 -4.00
CA LYS A 159 -12.35 7.85 -5.04
C LYS A 159 -11.54 7.31 -6.21
N GLU A 160 -10.54 6.49 -5.93
CA GLU A 160 -9.60 5.95 -6.89
C GLU A 160 -10.00 4.52 -7.35
N PRO A 161 -9.60 4.11 -8.58
CA PRO A 161 -9.94 2.78 -9.10
C PRO A 161 -9.19 1.64 -8.40
N PHE A 162 -8.06 1.94 -7.76
CA PHE A 162 -7.24 0.95 -7.06
C PHE A 162 -7.52 0.89 -5.56
N ARG A 163 -6.89 -0.06 -4.88
CA ARG A 163 -6.93 -0.25 -3.42
C ARG A 163 -5.53 -0.20 -2.83
N TRP A 164 -5.43 0.06 -1.53
CA TRP A 164 -4.15 0.20 -0.82
C TRP A 164 -3.21 -1.00 -0.83
N ASP A 165 -3.71 -2.18 -1.14
CA ASP A 165 -2.96 -3.44 -1.28
C ASP A 165 -2.70 -3.82 -2.75
N GLN A 166 -3.01 -2.92 -3.70
CA GLN A 166 -2.77 -3.07 -5.13
C GLN A 166 -1.60 -2.19 -5.59
N ARG A 167 -0.57 -2.81 -6.19
CA ARG A 167 0.61 -2.10 -6.70
C ARG A 167 0.80 -2.35 -8.18
N LEU A 168 1.12 -1.29 -8.93
CA LEU A 168 1.35 -1.36 -10.38
C LEU A 168 2.85 -1.22 -10.71
N PHE A 169 3.39 -2.20 -11.41
CA PHE A 169 4.72 -2.14 -12.02
C PHE A 169 4.58 -2.17 -13.54
N ALA A 170 5.41 -1.39 -14.23
CA ALA A 170 5.43 -1.37 -15.70
C ALA A 170 6.80 -1.78 -16.22
N LEU A 171 6.84 -2.73 -17.15
CA LEU A 171 8.01 -3.07 -17.96
C LEU A 171 7.81 -2.42 -19.32
N VAL A 172 8.46 -1.28 -19.54
CA VAL A 172 8.37 -0.55 -20.81
C VAL A 172 9.49 -1.01 -21.73
N LEU A 173 9.14 -1.71 -22.79
CA LEU A 173 10.08 -2.29 -23.75
C LEU A 173 10.59 -1.21 -24.72
N ARG A 174 11.87 -0.88 -24.61
CA ARG A 174 12.60 0.09 -25.45
C ARG A 174 13.82 -0.59 -26.11
N LEU A 175 13.68 -1.85 -26.52
CA LEU A 175 14.77 -2.60 -27.15
C LEU A 175 14.97 -2.12 -28.60
N PRO A 176 16.20 -1.79 -29.02
CA PRO A 176 16.44 -1.29 -30.37
C PRO A 176 16.25 -2.40 -31.42
N GLY A 177 15.92 -2.00 -32.65
CA GLY A 177 15.83 -2.92 -33.79
C GLY A 177 17.21 -3.34 -34.33
N ALA A 178 18.23 -2.52 -34.13
CA ALA A 178 19.61 -2.81 -34.49
C ALA A 178 20.45 -3.05 -33.23
N ALA A 179 21.44 -3.94 -33.32
CA ALA A 179 22.38 -4.17 -32.23
C ALA A 179 23.21 -2.90 -32.00
N THR A 180 23.07 -2.29 -30.83
CA THR A 180 23.92 -1.19 -30.37
C THR A 180 25.07 -1.77 -29.53
N PRO A 181 26.32 -1.30 -29.69
CA PRO A 181 27.40 -1.75 -28.81
C PRO A 181 27.08 -1.39 -27.35
N ASP A 182 27.23 -2.37 -26.45
CA ASP A 182 26.97 -2.23 -25.01
C ASP A 182 27.89 -1.17 -24.40
N SER A 183 27.44 0.10 -24.34
CA SER A 183 28.12 1.17 -23.61
C SER A 183 27.45 1.48 -22.27
N GLU A 184 26.36 0.79 -21.91
CA GLU A 184 25.62 1.09 -20.69
C GLU A 184 26.34 0.53 -19.45
N GLN A 185 26.68 1.45 -18.54
CA GLN A 185 27.25 1.11 -17.24
C GLN A 185 26.29 0.23 -16.43
N LEU A 186 26.87 -0.71 -15.69
CA LEU A 186 26.17 -1.69 -14.87
C LEU A 186 25.51 -1.03 -13.64
N GLY A 187 24.39 -0.35 -13.86
CA GLY A 187 23.61 0.36 -12.85
C GLY A 187 22.23 -0.23 -12.62
N SER A 188 21.45 0.40 -11.74
CA SER A 188 20.03 0.11 -11.60
C SER A 188 19.27 0.49 -12.87
N VAL A 189 18.33 -0.35 -13.31
CA VAL A 189 17.44 -0.01 -14.43
C VAL A 189 16.73 1.32 -14.14
N PRO A 190 16.74 2.31 -15.06
CA PRO A 190 16.09 3.59 -14.84
C PRO A 190 14.55 3.48 -14.90
N ASN A 191 13.87 4.51 -14.41
CA ASN A 191 12.44 4.70 -14.67
C ASN A 191 12.21 5.07 -16.13
N ASP A 192 11.01 4.79 -16.63
CA ASP A 192 10.57 5.25 -17.95
C ASP A 192 9.81 6.58 -17.79
N GLU A 193 9.75 7.38 -18.86
CA GLU A 193 9.05 8.67 -18.88
C GLU A 193 7.74 8.59 -19.69
N SER A 194 7.03 7.46 -19.59
CA SER A 194 5.72 7.27 -20.24
C SER A 194 4.56 7.59 -19.30
N ALA A 195 3.37 7.73 -19.87
CA ALA A 195 2.15 8.08 -19.13
C ALA A 195 1.79 7.07 -18.01
N ILE A 196 2.25 5.81 -18.09
CA ILE A 196 2.01 4.80 -17.05
C ILE A 196 2.84 5.05 -15.77
N THR A 197 3.96 5.78 -15.87
CA THR A 197 4.89 6.00 -14.75
C THR A 197 4.20 6.67 -13.57
N GLN A 198 3.36 7.67 -13.83
CA GLN A 198 2.59 8.35 -12.78
C GLN A 198 1.65 7.39 -12.03
N MET A 199 0.98 6.49 -12.76
CA MET A 199 0.09 5.50 -12.14
C MET A 199 0.88 4.46 -11.33
N CYS A 200 2.06 4.06 -11.80
CA CYS A 200 2.97 3.22 -11.02
C CYS A 200 3.36 3.90 -9.70
N GLU A 201 3.73 5.18 -9.72
CA GLU A 201 4.14 5.91 -8.52
C GLU A 201 2.98 6.10 -7.54
N VAL A 202 1.80 6.48 -8.03
CA VAL A 202 0.60 6.70 -7.20
C VAL A 202 0.15 5.43 -6.50
N THR A 203 0.32 4.26 -7.11
CA THR A 203 -0.02 2.95 -6.50
C THR A 203 1.11 2.37 -5.64
N GLY A 204 2.25 3.07 -5.48
CA GLY A 204 3.40 2.59 -4.70
C GLY A 204 4.25 1.52 -5.41
N GLY A 205 4.20 1.48 -6.74
CA GLY A 205 5.07 0.68 -7.60
C GLY A 205 6.10 1.52 -8.36
N ARG A 206 6.59 1.01 -9.50
CA ARG A 206 7.51 1.74 -10.40
C ARG A 206 7.44 1.26 -11.83
N SER A 207 7.78 2.14 -12.76
CA SER A 207 8.10 1.79 -14.15
C SER A 207 9.58 1.38 -14.29
N TYR A 208 9.88 0.50 -15.25
CA TYR A 208 11.22 0.15 -15.66
C TYR A 208 11.38 0.39 -17.16
N CYS A 209 12.38 1.17 -17.54
CA CYS A 209 12.75 1.38 -18.94
C CYS A 209 13.71 0.27 -19.39
N VAL A 210 13.22 -0.70 -20.17
CA VAL A 210 13.97 -1.91 -20.54
C VAL A 210 14.57 -1.76 -21.94
N ARG A 211 15.89 -1.55 -22.03
CA ARG A 211 16.60 -1.38 -23.31
C ARG A 211 17.32 -2.63 -23.80
N THR A 212 17.65 -3.55 -22.90
CA THR A 212 18.36 -4.79 -23.22
C THR A 212 17.73 -6.01 -22.53
N GLN A 213 17.98 -7.20 -23.07
CA GLN A 213 17.55 -8.45 -22.44
C GLN A 213 18.13 -8.62 -21.02
N ARG A 214 19.34 -8.11 -20.78
CA ARG A 214 19.97 -8.15 -19.45
C ARG A 214 19.21 -7.29 -18.44
N MET A 215 18.83 -6.07 -18.82
CA MET A 215 18.00 -5.20 -17.98
C MET A 215 16.64 -5.84 -17.69
N LEU A 216 16.03 -6.49 -18.67
CA LEU A 216 14.77 -7.22 -18.48
C LEU A 216 14.92 -8.27 -17.37
N ASN A 217 15.95 -9.11 -17.43
CA ASN A 217 16.19 -10.12 -16.41
C ASN A 217 16.41 -9.50 -15.02
N GLN A 218 17.19 -8.42 -14.92
CA GLN A 218 17.39 -7.68 -13.66
C GLN A 218 16.07 -7.10 -13.11
N CYS A 219 15.21 -6.58 -13.97
CA CYS A 219 13.88 -6.10 -13.59
C CYS A 219 13.03 -7.22 -13.02
N LEU A 220 13.00 -8.39 -13.68
CA LEU A 220 12.21 -9.54 -13.23
C LEU A 220 12.71 -10.06 -11.87
N ASP A 221 14.02 -10.18 -11.67
CA ASP A 221 14.60 -10.55 -10.37
C ASP A 221 14.21 -9.56 -9.27
N SER A 222 14.28 -8.25 -9.57
CA SER A 222 13.86 -7.21 -8.63
C SER A 222 12.36 -7.21 -8.36
N LEU A 223 11.53 -7.53 -9.36
CA LEU A 223 10.07 -7.52 -9.24
C LEU A 223 9.59 -8.67 -8.35
N VAL A 224 10.19 -9.86 -8.47
CA VAL A 224 9.87 -11.02 -7.61
C VAL A 224 10.08 -10.67 -6.12
N GLN A 225 11.14 -9.93 -5.80
CA GLN A 225 11.41 -9.45 -4.43
C GLN A 225 10.40 -8.41 -3.94
N LYS A 226 9.72 -7.72 -4.86
CA LYS A 226 8.70 -6.71 -4.54
C LYS A 226 7.31 -7.33 -4.36
N VAL A 227 7.09 -8.62 -4.61
CA VAL A 227 5.82 -9.30 -4.33
C VAL A 227 5.71 -9.58 -2.82
N LEU A 228 5.33 -8.53 -2.11
CA LEU A 228 5.27 -8.45 -0.65
C LEU A 228 3.84 -8.18 -0.20
N SER A 229 3.49 -8.74 0.97
CA SER A 229 2.21 -8.51 1.63
C SER A 229 2.28 -7.23 2.47
N GLY A 230 1.39 -6.29 2.19
CA GLY A 230 1.35 -5.02 2.89
C GLY A 230 0.30 -4.07 2.31
N VAL A 231 0.17 -2.91 2.94
CA VAL A 231 -0.71 -1.84 2.49
C VAL A 231 0.06 -0.55 2.35
N VAL A 232 -0.28 0.24 1.34
CA VAL A 232 0.31 1.55 1.10
C VAL A 232 -0.42 2.59 1.94
N ILE A 233 0.35 3.38 2.68
CA ILE A 233 -0.12 4.50 3.49
C ILE A 233 0.56 5.78 3.01
N ASN A 234 -0.19 6.88 2.96
CA ASN A 234 0.39 8.20 2.75
C ASN A 234 0.74 8.81 4.11
N PHE A 235 2.04 8.99 4.37
CA PHE A 235 2.51 9.69 5.56
C PHE A 235 2.74 11.17 5.23
N GLU A 236 2.15 12.06 6.03
CA GLU A 236 2.27 13.51 5.86
C GLU A 236 2.71 14.18 7.16
N LYS A 237 3.80 14.95 7.12
CA LYS A 237 4.27 15.72 8.27
C LYS A 237 3.34 16.90 8.53
N THR A 238 3.12 17.18 9.80
CA THR A 238 2.40 18.38 10.27
C THR A 238 3.15 19.05 11.41
N GLY A 239 2.99 20.36 11.54
CA GLY A 239 3.75 21.17 12.50
C GLY A 239 5.18 21.48 12.05
N PRO A 240 5.99 22.11 12.92
CA PRO A 240 7.37 22.49 12.60
C PRO A 240 8.28 21.27 12.40
N ASP A 241 9.38 21.45 11.69
CA ASP A 241 10.46 20.46 11.64
C ASP A 241 11.07 20.28 13.03
N PRO A 242 11.55 19.07 13.38
CA PRO A 242 12.26 18.90 14.63
C PRO A 242 13.57 19.71 14.57
N PRO A 243 14.06 20.23 15.71
CA PRO A 243 15.34 20.89 15.76
C PRO A 243 16.43 19.95 15.24
N LEU A 244 17.35 20.48 14.42
CA LEU A 244 18.49 19.73 13.92
C LEU A 244 19.36 19.34 15.13
N VAL A 245 19.46 18.04 15.38
CA VAL A 245 20.37 17.50 16.40
C VAL A 245 21.75 17.44 15.74
N GLY A 246 22.69 18.28 16.17
CA GLY A 246 24.09 18.19 15.72
C GLY A 246 24.72 16.86 16.15
N GLU A 247 25.84 16.47 15.53
CA GLU A 247 26.55 15.20 15.83
C GLU A 247 26.92 15.04 17.32
N ASP A 248 26.98 16.13 18.09
CA ASP A 248 27.29 16.15 19.52
C ASP A 248 26.07 16.37 20.45
N GLY A 249 24.84 16.26 19.94
CA GLY A 249 23.63 16.46 20.76
C GLY A 249 23.40 17.91 21.23
N MET A 250 24.22 18.85 20.75
CA MET A 250 23.97 20.29 20.90
C MET A 250 23.16 20.81 19.72
N VAL A 251 22.08 21.54 20.03
CA VAL A 251 21.25 22.24 19.05
C VAL A 251 22.07 23.42 18.53
N ASP A 252 22.52 23.37 17.27
CA ASP A 252 23.25 24.48 16.66
C ASP A 252 22.28 25.65 16.38
N PRO A 253 22.33 26.77 17.11
CA PRO A 253 21.40 27.88 16.94
C PRO A 253 21.72 28.74 15.71
N SER A 254 22.86 28.49 15.03
CA SER A 254 23.44 29.38 14.04
C SER A 254 23.02 29.12 12.59
N ARG A 255 22.33 28.01 12.31
CA ARG A 255 21.72 27.77 10.99
C ARG A 255 20.25 28.22 11.00
N PRO A 256 19.86 29.18 10.17
CA PRO A 256 18.46 29.59 10.08
C PRO A 256 17.60 28.38 9.69
N VAL A 257 16.55 28.12 10.48
CA VAL A 257 15.48 27.16 10.22
C VAL A 257 14.62 27.69 9.07
N LEU A 258 15.17 27.72 7.86
CA LEU A 258 14.49 28.20 6.67
C LEU A 258 14.69 27.19 5.53
N SER A 259 14.26 25.96 5.75
CA SER A 259 13.82 25.10 4.64
C SER A 259 12.31 24.98 4.69
N PHE A 260 11.60 26.03 4.28
CA PHE A 260 10.18 25.93 3.89
C PHE A 260 10.00 25.11 2.59
N SER A 261 11.09 24.57 2.02
CA SER A 261 11.02 23.63 0.92
C SER A 261 10.50 22.27 1.41
N PRO A 262 9.49 21.69 0.74
CA PRO A 262 9.02 20.35 1.06
C PRO A 262 10.16 19.34 0.85
N GLN A 263 10.60 18.70 1.93
CA GLN A 263 11.61 17.66 1.88
C GLN A 263 10.98 16.32 1.47
N PRO A 264 11.73 15.41 0.81
CA PRO A 264 11.19 14.10 0.39
C PRO A 264 10.63 13.23 1.54
N TRP A 265 11.00 13.51 2.79
CA TRP A 265 10.48 12.82 3.96
C TRP A 265 9.20 13.44 4.54
N HIS A 266 8.82 14.66 4.13
CA HIS A 266 7.62 15.36 4.61
C HIS A 266 6.33 14.72 4.09
N SER A 267 6.36 14.13 2.90
CA SER A 267 5.24 13.38 2.35
C SER A 267 5.74 12.18 1.57
N CYS A 268 5.26 10.98 1.92
CA CYS A 268 5.57 9.79 1.13
C CYS A 268 4.49 8.71 1.19
N HIS A 269 4.26 8.06 0.04
CA HIS A 269 3.50 6.81 -0.06
C HIS A 269 4.43 5.65 0.22
N LYS A 270 4.19 4.91 1.31
CA LYS A 270 5.04 3.78 1.69
C LYS A 270 4.24 2.58 2.13
N LEU A 271 4.76 1.41 1.75
CA LEU A 271 4.22 0.14 2.17
C LEU A 271 4.52 -0.06 3.66
N ILE A 272 3.50 -0.43 4.43
CA ILE A 272 3.70 -1.09 5.71
C ILE A 272 3.58 -2.61 5.49
N TYR A 273 4.58 -3.35 5.95
CA TYR A 273 4.61 -4.79 5.80
C TYR A 273 3.64 -5.45 6.76
N VAL A 274 2.77 -6.29 6.22
CA VAL A 274 1.81 -7.06 6.99
C VAL A 274 2.18 -8.52 6.85
N ARG A 275 2.95 -8.99 7.85
CA ARG A 275 3.49 -10.34 7.87
C ARG A 275 2.44 -11.31 8.42
N PRO A 276 2.24 -12.48 7.78
CA PRO A 276 1.39 -13.52 8.34
C PRO A 276 1.91 -13.99 9.70
N ASN A 277 1.00 -14.39 10.58
CA ASN A 277 1.38 -15.01 11.84
C ASN A 277 2.02 -16.39 11.55
N PRO A 278 3.21 -16.70 12.11
CA PRO A 278 3.89 -17.98 11.86
C PRO A 278 3.07 -19.22 12.25
N LYS A 279 2.15 -19.10 13.22
CA LYS A 279 1.33 -20.22 13.72
C LYS A 279 0.10 -20.48 12.85
N THR A 280 -0.59 -19.42 12.42
CA THR A 280 -1.86 -19.52 11.69
C THR A 280 -1.72 -19.34 10.18
N GLY A 281 -0.60 -18.80 9.71
CA GLY A 281 -0.36 -18.51 8.29
C GLY A 281 -1.17 -17.32 7.75
N VAL A 282 -1.93 -16.62 8.61
CA VAL A 282 -2.78 -15.48 8.24
C VAL A 282 -2.35 -14.25 9.04
N PRO A 283 -2.38 -13.03 8.47
CA PRO A 283 -2.19 -11.81 9.23
C PRO A 283 -3.19 -11.71 10.38
N VAL A 284 -2.70 -11.32 11.55
CA VAL A 284 -3.55 -11.05 12.73
C VAL A 284 -3.25 -9.64 13.18
N GLY A 285 -4.30 -8.88 13.45
CA GLY A 285 -4.19 -7.59 14.11
C GLY A 285 -5.44 -7.31 14.93
N HIS A 286 -5.39 -6.21 15.67
CA HIS A 286 -6.39 -5.84 16.67
C HIS A 286 -7.01 -4.48 16.34
N TRP A 287 -6.18 -3.50 16.00
CA TRP A 287 -6.59 -2.10 15.89
C TRP A 287 -6.71 -1.67 14.42
N PRO A 288 -7.87 -1.19 13.97
CA PRO A 288 -7.97 -0.55 12.68
C PRO A 288 -7.27 0.82 12.68
N ILE A 289 -6.83 1.25 11.49
CA ILE A 289 -6.55 2.66 11.23
C ILE A 289 -7.91 3.40 11.18
N PRO A 290 -8.07 4.54 11.88
CA PRO A 290 -9.33 5.28 11.87
C PRO A 290 -9.75 5.76 10.47
N GLU A 291 -11.05 5.96 10.28
CA GLU A 291 -11.59 6.64 9.11
C GLU A 291 -11.21 8.12 9.12
N SER A 292 -11.17 8.72 7.94
CA SER A 292 -11.00 10.17 7.76
C SER A 292 -12.32 10.94 7.84
N PHE A 293 -13.31 10.35 8.50
CA PHE A 293 -14.63 10.94 8.74
C PHE A 293 -15.24 10.28 9.99
N TRP A 294 -16.18 10.96 10.63
CA TRP A 294 -16.98 10.38 11.70
C TRP A 294 -18.17 9.62 11.09
N PRO A 295 -18.35 8.31 11.35
CA PRO A 295 -19.51 7.57 10.86
C PRO A 295 -20.75 7.97 11.66
N ASP A 296 -21.51 8.92 11.14
CA ASP A 296 -22.80 9.31 11.70
C ASP A 296 -23.87 8.28 11.32
N GLN A 297 -24.50 7.68 12.33
CA GLN A 297 -25.59 6.70 12.14
C GLN A 297 -26.81 7.32 11.47
N ASN A 298 -26.97 8.65 11.54
CA ASN A 298 -28.08 9.35 10.90
C ASN A 298 -27.79 9.72 9.43
N SER A 299 -26.55 9.54 8.96
CA SER A 299 -26.20 9.84 7.58
C SER A 299 -26.67 8.71 6.65
N PRO A 300 -27.46 9.00 5.61
CA PRO A 300 -27.94 7.98 4.68
C PRO A 300 -26.85 7.44 3.75
N ALA A 301 -25.71 8.13 3.64
CA ALA A 301 -24.59 7.75 2.80
C ALA A 301 -23.25 7.93 3.52
N LEU A 302 -22.28 7.08 3.18
CA LEU A 302 -20.91 7.18 3.68
C LEU A 302 -20.06 8.05 2.74
N PRO A 303 -19.18 8.91 3.28
CA PRO A 303 -18.20 9.62 2.47
C PRO A 303 -17.24 8.64 1.77
N PRO A 304 -16.84 8.93 0.51
CA PRO A 304 -15.89 8.09 -0.20
C PRO A 304 -14.49 8.15 0.43
N ARG A 305 -13.87 6.99 0.61
CA ARG A 305 -12.49 6.82 1.07
C ARG A 305 -11.50 7.20 -0.03
N SER A 306 -10.36 7.77 0.33
CA SER A 306 -9.15 7.64 -0.50
C SER A 306 -8.63 6.20 -0.45
N ALA A 307 -8.06 5.67 -1.53
CA ALA A 307 -7.46 4.34 -1.56
C ALA A 307 -6.38 4.23 -0.48
N HIS A 308 -5.43 5.18 -0.45
CA HIS A 308 -4.40 5.26 0.59
C HIS A 308 -4.88 6.13 1.75
N PRO A 309 -4.87 5.64 3.00
CA PRO A 309 -5.18 6.49 4.15
C PRO A 309 -4.10 7.55 4.31
N MET A 310 -4.51 8.79 4.58
CA MET A 310 -3.63 9.90 4.89
C MET A 310 -3.37 9.93 6.39
N VAL A 311 -2.21 9.43 6.78
CA VAL A 311 -1.74 9.37 8.16
C VAL A 311 -0.78 10.52 8.39
N ARG A 312 -1.16 11.42 9.28
CA ARG A 312 -0.33 12.56 9.65
C ARG A 312 0.53 12.25 10.86
N PHE A 313 1.71 12.85 10.91
CA PHE A 313 2.61 12.73 12.05
C PHE A 313 3.17 14.08 12.45
N THR A 314 3.49 14.23 13.73
CA THR A 314 4.13 15.41 14.31
C THR A 314 5.51 15.04 14.84
N CYS A 315 6.50 15.87 14.55
CA CYS A 315 7.88 15.68 15.01
C CYS A 315 8.08 16.18 16.46
N VAL A 316 7.12 15.88 17.34
CA VAL A 316 7.20 16.11 18.78
C VAL A 316 7.56 14.78 19.42
N ASP A 317 8.74 14.72 20.03
CA ASP A 317 9.22 13.50 20.69
C ASP A 317 8.32 13.19 21.90
N CYS A 318 7.87 11.95 21.98
CA CYS A 318 7.13 11.43 23.13
C CYS A 318 7.63 10.04 23.52
N GLU A 319 7.48 9.70 24.80
CA GLU A 319 7.80 8.37 25.29
C GLU A 319 6.77 7.35 24.80
N PRO A 320 7.20 6.18 24.28
CA PRO A 320 6.29 5.14 23.84
C PRO A 320 5.55 4.55 25.02
N MET A 321 4.22 4.65 25.01
CA MET A 321 3.36 4.10 26.05
C MET A 321 2.99 2.66 25.73
N VAL A 322 3.36 1.72 26.60
CA VAL A 322 3.02 0.30 26.46
C VAL A 322 2.58 -0.24 27.83
N ILE A 323 1.46 -0.99 27.84
CA ILE A 323 0.99 -1.72 29.01
C ILE A 323 1.27 -3.20 28.80
N ASP A 324 1.73 -3.88 29.85
CA ASP A 324 1.97 -5.31 29.79
C ASP A 324 0.69 -6.08 29.43
N LYS A 325 0.83 -7.06 28.54
CA LYS A 325 -0.23 -7.91 27.97
C LYS A 325 -1.26 -7.21 27.08
N LEU A 326 -1.20 -5.88 26.91
CA LEU A 326 -2.16 -5.18 26.06
C LEU A 326 -1.78 -5.42 24.60
N PRO A 327 -2.67 -5.99 23.76
CA PRO A 327 -2.36 -6.20 22.36
C PRO A 327 -2.19 -4.85 21.64
N PHE A 328 -1.13 -4.77 20.84
CA PHE A 328 -0.89 -3.69 19.88
C PHE A 328 -0.38 -4.31 18.59
N ASP A 329 -0.58 -3.60 17.49
CA ASP A 329 -0.08 -4.06 16.19
C ASP A 329 1.19 -3.31 15.83
N LYS A 330 2.16 -4.05 15.26
CA LYS A 330 3.45 -3.52 14.86
C LYS A 330 3.68 -3.84 13.39
N TYR A 331 3.72 -2.81 12.56
CA TYR A 331 3.99 -2.93 11.14
C TYR A 331 5.32 -2.26 10.78
N GLU A 332 6.20 -3.00 10.14
CA GLU A 332 7.47 -2.46 9.66
C GLU A 332 7.25 -1.63 8.40
N LEU A 333 7.88 -0.45 8.31
CA LEU A 333 7.80 0.42 7.13
C LEU A 333 8.83 0.00 6.08
N GLU A 334 8.44 0.11 4.81
CA GLU A 334 9.37 0.08 3.70
C GLU A 334 10.42 1.21 3.80
N PRO A 335 11.69 0.92 3.50
CA PRO A 335 12.73 1.94 3.45
C PRO A 335 12.36 3.14 2.58
N SER A 336 12.54 4.33 3.13
CA SER A 336 12.16 5.61 2.52
C SER A 336 12.96 6.76 3.11
N PRO A 337 12.88 7.97 2.50
CA PRO A 337 13.44 9.18 3.10
C PRO A 337 12.92 9.42 4.54
N LEU A 338 11.65 9.12 4.82
CA LEU A 338 11.08 9.22 6.17
C LEU A 338 11.73 8.24 7.14
N THR A 339 11.86 6.97 6.75
CA THR A 339 12.50 5.99 7.65
C THR A 339 13.97 6.32 7.88
N GLN A 340 14.69 6.77 6.84
CA GLN A 340 16.08 7.17 6.94
C GLN A 340 16.23 8.34 7.93
N TYR A 341 15.41 9.38 7.78
CA TYR A 341 15.43 10.53 8.68
C TYR A 341 15.18 10.14 10.15
N ILE A 342 14.21 9.26 10.41
CA ILE A 342 13.93 8.77 11.77
C ILE A 342 15.11 7.96 12.33
N LEU A 343 15.76 7.12 11.50
CA LEU A 343 16.90 6.29 11.92
C LEU A 343 18.16 7.13 12.21
N GLU A 344 18.41 8.18 11.42
CA GLU A 344 19.56 9.08 11.57
C GLU A 344 19.56 9.86 12.89
N ARG A 345 18.37 10.09 13.48
CA ARG A 345 18.23 10.70 14.81
C ARG A 345 18.80 9.85 15.94
N LYS A 346 19.05 8.55 15.72
CA LYS A 346 19.62 7.61 16.71
C LYS A 346 18.91 7.61 18.07
N SER A 347 17.60 7.88 18.07
CA SER A 347 16.77 8.02 19.27
C SER A 347 15.71 6.90 19.39
N PRO A 348 16.11 5.63 19.60
CA PRO A 348 15.18 4.48 19.58
C PRO A 348 14.18 4.46 20.75
N HIS A 349 14.38 5.32 21.76
CA HIS A 349 13.50 5.46 22.92
C HIS A 349 12.42 6.52 22.74
N MET A 350 12.50 7.34 21.68
CA MET A 350 11.50 8.35 21.35
C MET A 350 10.63 7.88 20.19
N CYS A 351 9.41 8.39 20.12
CA CYS A 351 8.49 8.14 19.02
C CYS A 351 7.71 9.39 18.63
N TRP A 352 7.16 9.37 17.42
CA TRP A 352 6.33 10.44 16.87
C TRP A 352 4.90 9.97 16.70
N GLN A 353 3.96 10.67 17.32
CA GLN A 353 2.56 10.29 17.26
C GLN A 353 2.00 10.43 15.84
N VAL A 354 1.08 9.53 15.50
CA VAL A 354 0.34 9.56 14.25
C VAL A 354 -1.15 9.70 14.45
N PHE A 355 -1.81 10.39 13.52
CA PHE A 355 -3.23 10.71 13.58
C PHE A 355 -3.87 10.71 12.19
N VAL A 356 -5.19 10.56 12.16
CA VAL A 356 -6.02 10.71 10.96
C VAL A 356 -6.98 11.87 11.21
N ASN A 357 -6.97 12.85 10.31
CA ASN A 357 -7.86 14.00 10.39
C ASN A 357 -9.33 13.61 10.32
N SER A 358 -10.18 14.43 10.93
CA SER A 358 -11.64 14.28 10.87
C SER A 358 -12.17 12.94 11.40
N SER A 359 -11.35 12.22 12.18
CA SER A 359 -11.71 10.95 12.80
C SER A 359 -12.52 11.11 14.09
N GLY A 360 -12.60 12.32 14.67
CA GLY A 360 -13.29 12.61 15.93
C GLY A 360 -14.67 13.24 15.74
N LYS A 361 -15.56 13.07 16.74
CA LYS A 361 -16.97 13.50 16.69
C LYS A 361 -17.20 15.01 16.66
N HIS A 362 -16.37 15.77 17.37
CA HIS A 362 -16.60 17.19 17.70
C HIS A 362 -15.32 18.04 17.71
N SER A 363 -14.21 17.51 17.22
CA SER A 363 -12.89 18.13 17.34
C SER A 363 -12.25 18.23 15.97
N ASP A 364 -11.87 19.46 15.58
CA ASP A 364 -10.97 19.70 14.46
C ASP A 364 -9.58 19.09 14.72
N LEU A 365 -9.22 18.88 15.99
CA LEU A 365 -8.01 18.19 16.38
C LEU A 365 -8.18 16.67 16.27
N ALA A 366 -7.38 16.08 15.39
CA ALA A 366 -7.23 14.65 15.25
C ALA A 366 -6.61 14.04 16.52
N GLN A 367 -7.11 12.88 16.95
CA GLN A 367 -6.56 12.16 18.09
C GLN A 367 -5.54 11.11 17.64
N PRO A 368 -4.48 10.86 18.44
CA PRO A 368 -3.46 9.89 18.06
C PRO A 368 -4.01 8.46 18.17
N PHE A 369 -3.71 7.64 17.16
CA PHE A 369 -4.08 6.21 17.13
C PHE A 369 -2.83 5.31 17.13
N GLY A 370 -1.65 5.89 17.24
CA GLY A 370 -0.40 5.16 17.16
C GLY A 370 0.80 6.08 17.11
N TYR A 371 1.96 5.50 16.81
CA TYR A 371 3.20 6.26 16.65
C TYR A 371 4.21 5.56 15.73
N LEU A 372 5.10 6.35 15.13
CA LEU A 372 6.29 5.89 14.41
C LEU A 372 7.46 5.80 15.37
N LYS A 373 8.18 4.66 15.34
CA LYS A 373 9.30 4.41 16.23
C LYS A 373 10.37 3.55 15.56
N ALA A 374 11.63 3.95 15.70
CA ALA A 374 12.77 3.14 15.27
C ALA A 374 12.88 1.84 16.09
N SER A 375 13.33 0.76 15.46
CA SER A 375 13.72 -0.44 16.17
C SER A 375 14.88 -0.15 17.12
N THR A 376 15.02 -0.93 18.19
CA THR A 376 16.14 -0.80 19.14
C THR A 376 17.50 -1.02 18.47
N THR A 377 17.53 -1.81 17.40
CA THR A 377 18.70 -2.08 16.57
C THR A 377 18.94 -1.03 15.48
N LEU A 378 18.09 0.00 15.37
CA LEU A 378 18.13 1.03 14.33
C LEU A 378 18.17 0.47 12.89
N SER A 379 17.54 -0.69 12.68
CA SER A 379 17.50 -1.38 11.39
C SER A 379 16.27 -1.02 10.55
N CYS A 380 15.17 -0.64 11.20
CA CYS A 380 13.92 -0.31 10.55
C CYS A 380 13.07 0.63 11.41
N VAL A 381 12.08 1.24 10.80
CA VAL A 381 11.05 2.03 11.50
C VAL A 381 9.76 1.23 11.50
N ASN A 382 9.01 1.30 12.60
CA ASN A 382 7.75 0.59 12.74
C ASN A 382 6.64 1.58 13.06
N LEU A 383 5.47 1.35 12.46
CA LEU A 383 4.20 1.92 12.88
C LEU A 383 3.62 1.01 13.95
N PHE A 384 3.45 1.56 15.15
CA PHE A 384 2.71 0.93 16.23
C PHE A 384 1.28 1.45 16.18
N VAL A 385 0.32 0.57 15.93
CA VAL A 385 -1.11 0.89 15.94
C VAL A 385 -1.68 0.51 17.30
N MET A 386 -2.29 1.51 17.94
CA MET A 386 -2.75 1.50 19.32
C MET A 386 -4.27 1.79 19.36
N PRO A 387 -4.92 1.63 20.52
CA PRO A 387 -6.26 2.16 20.73
C PRO A 387 -6.40 3.63 20.30
N TYR A 388 -7.58 4.01 19.82
CA TYR A 388 -7.87 5.40 19.48
C TYR A 388 -7.71 6.29 20.72
N ASN A 389 -6.96 7.39 20.61
CA ASN A 389 -6.59 8.25 21.72
C ASN A 389 -5.93 7.49 22.89
N TYR A 390 -4.94 6.63 22.54
CA TYR A 390 -4.17 5.83 23.49
C TYR A 390 -3.59 6.61 24.69
N PRO A 391 -3.15 7.89 24.57
CA PRO A 391 -2.61 8.62 25.73
C PRO A 391 -3.63 8.82 26.86
N VAL A 392 -4.93 8.78 26.57
CA VAL A 392 -5.99 8.88 27.57
C VAL A 392 -6.39 7.50 28.11
N VAL A 393 -6.57 6.51 27.22
CA VAL A 393 -7.08 5.20 27.65
C VAL A 393 -6.02 4.32 28.31
N LEU A 394 -4.74 4.43 27.91
CA LEU A 394 -3.69 3.61 28.52
C LEU A 394 -3.51 3.90 30.02
N PRO A 395 -3.37 5.16 30.49
CA PRO A 395 -3.30 5.43 31.92
C PRO A 395 -4.54 4.94 32.69
N LEU A 396 -5.74 5.09 32.11
CA LEU A 396 -6.97 4.57 32.71
C LEU A 396 -6.92 3.05 32.86
N LEU A 397 -6.46 2.31 31.85
CA LEU A 397 -6.31 0.87 31.93
C LEU A 397 -5.23 0.45 32.92
N ASP A 398 -4.09 1.15 32.98
CA ASP A 398 -3.00 0.87 33.92
C ASP A 398 -3.47 1.06 35.37
N ASP A 399 -4.21 2.13 35.66
CA ASP A 399 -4.85 2.37 36.96
C ASP A 399 -5.86 1.27 37.30
N LEU A 400 -6.65 0.82 36.33
CA LEU A 400 -7.62 -0.26 36.52
C LEU A 400 -6.91 -1.57 36.93
N PHE A 401 -5.79 -1.89 36.28
CA PHE A 401 -5.04 -3.11 36.53
C PHE A 401 -4.23 -3.05 37.83
N LYS A 402 -3.47 -1.97 38.06
CA LYS A 402 -2.53 -1.87 39.19
C LYS A 402 -3.18 -1.38 40.48
N VAL A 403 -4.05 -0.37 40.40
CA VAL A 403 -4.64 0.28 41.58
C VAL A 403 -5.96 -0.38 41.95
N HIS A 404 -6.85 -0.54 40.99
CA HIS A 404 -8.21 -1.00 41.24
C HIS A 404 -8.39 -2.52 41.17
N LYS A 405 -7.39 -3.29 40.73
CA LYS A 405 -7.43 -4.75 40.60
C LYS A 405 -8.71 -5.22 39.87
N LEU A 406 -9.00 -4.60 38.73
CA LEU A 406 -10.20 -4.84 37.91
C LEU A 406 -11.55 -4.48 38.55
N LYS A 407 -11.56 -3.73 39.67
CA LYS A 407 -12.78 -3.24 40.32
C LYS A 407 -12.90 -1.72 40.19
N PRO A 408 -13.47 -1.21 39.08
CA PRO A 408 -13.49 0.22 38.80
C PRO A 408 -14.38 0.99 39.80
N ASN A 409 -13.83 2.05 40.39
CA ASN A 409 -14.57 2.98 41.24
C ASN A 409 -15.41 3.97 40.41
N LEU A 410 -16.23 4.80 41.07
CA LEU A 410 -17.13 5.74 40.38
C LEU A 410 -16.36 6.76 39.52
N LYS A 411 -15.24 7.30 40.03
CA LYS A 411 -14.42 8.29 39.32
C LYS A 411 -13.83 7.70 38.02
N TRP A 412 -13.31 6.48 38.08
CA TRP A 412 -12.78 5.77 36.93
C TRP A 412 -13.86 5.52 35.89
N ARG A 413 -15.04 5.05 36.31
CA ARG A 413 -16.18 4.79 35.40
C ARG A 413 -16.59 6.06 34.66
N GLN A 414 -16.70 7.18 35.37
CA GLN A 414 -17.01 8.47 34.76
C GLN A 414 -15.96 8.90 33.73
N ALA A 415 -14.66 8.78 34.06
CA ALA A 415 -13.58 9.11 33.13
C ALA A 415 -13.59 8.20 31.89
N PHE A 416 -13.82 6.91 32.08
CA PHE A 416 -13.90 5.94 30.98
C PHE A 416 -15.13 6.17 30.11
N GLU A 417 -16.30 6.45 30.68
CA GLU A 417 -17.51 6.82 29.94
C GLU A 417 -17.33 8.09 29.09
N ILE A 418 -16.58 9.08 29.59
CA ILE A 418 -16.22 10.28 28.82
C ILE A 418 -15.34 9.89 27.63
N TYR A 419 -14.32 9.05 27.85
CA TYR A 419 -13.47 8.55 26.77
C TYR A 419 -14.28 7.83 25.68
N LEU A 420 -15.18 6.90 26.07
CA LEU A 420 -16.00 6.15 25.13
C LEU A 420 -16.87 7.06 24.24
N LYS A 421 -17.32 8.22 24.74
CA LYS A 421 -18.10 9.20 23.95
C LYS A 421 -17.27 9.92 22.88
N THR A 422 -15.96 9.98 23.04
CA THR A 422 -15.03 10.65 22.10
C THR A 422 -14.49 9.71 21.03
N MET A 423 -14.57 8.40 21.25
CA MET A 423 -14.04 7.37 20.37
C MET A 423 -15.04 6.99 19.27
N PRO A 424 -14.59 6.74 18.02
CA PRO A 424 -15.49 6.27 16.96
C PRO A 424 -16.19 4.96 17.34
N PRO A 425 -17.50 4.80 17.07
CA PRO A 425 -18.29 3.67 17.55
C PRO A 425 -17.73 2.29 17.15
N TYR A 426 -17.10 2.18 15.98
CA TYR A 426 -16.55 0.91 15.51
C TYR A 426 -15.32 0.43 16.30
N PHE A 427 -14.62 1.32 17.03
CA PHE A 427 -13.56 0.89 17.96
C PHE A 427 -14.12 0.24 19.24
N LEU A 428 -15.40 0.44 19.56
CA LEU A 428 -16.01 -0.14 20.77
C LEU A 428 -15.95 -1.66 20.75
N LEU A 429 -16.18 -2.29 19.60
CA LEU A 429 -16.17 -3.75 19.49
C LEU A 429 -14.81 -4.34 19.91
N VAL A 430 -13.72 -3.75 19.42
CA VAL A 430 -12.35 -4.18 19.75
C VAL A 430 -12.04 -3.88 21.23
N MET A 431 -12.45 -2.71 21.74
CA MET A 431 -12.33 -2.36 23.16
C MET A 431 -13.05 -3.37 24.07
N TYR A 432 -14.30 -3.73 23.75
CA TYR A 432 -15.07 -4.69 24.53
C TYR A 432 -14.43 -6.06 24.56
N TYR A 433 -13.94 -6.54 23.40
CA TYR A 433 -13.23 -7.82 23.32
C TYR A 433 -11.99 -7.83 24.22
N LEU A 434 -11.24 -6.72 24.25
CA LEU A 434 -10.07 -6.55 25.10
C LEU A 434 -10.45 -6.59 26.59
N VAL A 435 -11.42 -5.77 27.01
CA VAL A 435 -11.88 -5.74 28.42
C VAL A 435 -12.42 -7.09 28.87
N TYR A 436 -13.11 -7.81 27.97
CA TYR A 436 -13.61 -9.16 28.23
C TYR A 436 -12.48 -10.17 28.50
N ILE A 437 -11.44 -10.20 27.67
CA ILE A 437 -10.27 -11.08 27.87
C ILE A 437 -9.64 -10.85 29.24
N TYR A 438 -9.43 -9.60 29.63
CA TYR A 438 -8.79 -9.25 30.90
C TYR A 438 -9.68 -9.57 32.11
N SER A 439 -11.00 -9.44 31.97
CA SER A 439 -11.94 -9.78 33.03
C SER A 439 -11.99 -11.28 33.30
N PHE A 440 -11.84 -12.12 32.26
CA PHE A 440 -11.87 -13.59 32.39
C PHE A 440 -10.51 -14.22 32.68
N GLN A 441 -9.38 -13.63 32.30
CA GLN A 441 -8.05 -14.13 32.69
C GLN A 441 -7.71 -13.91 34.17
N SER A 442 -8.53 -13.17 34.90
CA SER A 442 -8.37 -12.92 36.35
C SER A 442 -9.34 -13.70 37.24
N LEU A 443 -10.11 -14.62 36.64
CA LEU A 443 -10.87 -15.69 37.30
C LEU A 443 -10.14 -17.01 37.09
#